data_AF-A0A1Q5CYQ6-F1
#
_entry.id   AF-A0A1Q5CYQ6-F1
#
_cell.length_a   1.000
_cell.length_b   1.000
_cell.length_c   1.000
_cell.angle_alpha   90.00
_cell.angle_beta   90.00
_cell.angle_gamma   90.00
#
_symmetry.space_group_name_H-M   'P 1'
#
loop_
_entity.id
_entity.type
_entity.pdbx_description
1 polymer ?
#
loop_
_entity_poly.entity_id
_entity_poly.type
_entity_poly.pdbx_seq_one_letter_code
_entity_poly.pdbx_strand_id
1 'polypeptide(L)'
;MTSQPHRNDAGQAFPIYITVVAGLLFLAFAYLAVGQAAANRNGAQTAADAAALAAAQETRDQLAGEWAENVGDPTSWDTIFDGAVTGLDDSCWRADQLAAENEAHVDDCTMDGPLRYSVEVTSDEPVGDSIVPGTEDRYAQASAVAVIESNCTFELPEGGAEAGDVLPRLTCKERSWDLDLDDLPELPEPQELFDVHLAD
;
A
#
# COMPACT_ATOMS: atom_id res chain seq x y z
N MET A 1 31.52 81.24 17.64
CA MET A 1 31.71 79.98 16.90
C MET A 1 30.70 78.99 17.47
N THR A 2 29.67 78.72 16.70
CA THR A 2 28.48 77.93 17.05
C THR A 2 28.79 76.44 16.89
N SER A 3 28.58 75.65 17.95
CA SER A 3 28.70 74.20 17.91
C SER A 3 27.35 73.59 17.51
N GLN A 4 27.31 72.91 16.38
CA GLN A 4 26.13 72.17 15.89
C GLN A 4 26.28 70.69 16.24
N PRO A 5 25.32 70.07 16.94
CA PRO A 5 25.37 68.64 17.21
C PRO A 5 24.96 67.86 15.95
N HIS A 6 25.89 67.06 15.43
CA HIS A 6 25.60 66.06 14.40
C HIS A 6 24.71 64.97 14.99
N ARG A 7 23.46 64.87 14.52
CA ARG A 7 22.62 63.68 14.71
C ARG A 7 23.19 62.55 13.84
N ASN A 8 23.70 61.52 14.49
CA ASN A 8 24.07 60.27 13.83
C ASN A 8 22.81 59.40 13.69
N ASP A 9 22.11 59.50 12.56
CA ASP A 9 20.93 58.70 12.20
C ASP A 9 21.28 57.34 11.53
N ALA A 10 22.50 56.82 11.75
CA ALA A 10 23.00 55.62 11.07
C ALA A 10 22.85 54.30 11.88
N GLY A 11 22.13 54.30 13.00
CA GLY A 11 22.11 53.17 13.95
C GLY A 11 20.81 52.37 14.04
N GLN A 12 19.69 52.83 13.47
CA GLN A 12 18.37 52.22 13.73
C GLN A 12 17.90 51.20 12.68
N ALA A 13 18.37 51.27 11.44
CA ALA A 13 17.96 50.33 10.41
C ALA A 13 18.53 48.92 10.66
N PHE A 14 19.77 48.83 11.14
CA PHE A 14 20.44 47.54 11.40
C PHE A 14 19.73 46.69 12.48
N PRO A 15 19.33 47.24 13.64
CA PRO A 15 18.46 46.54 14.59
C PRO A 15 17.13 46.10 14.00
N ILE A 16 16.49 46.94 13.18
CA ILE A 16 15.20 46.62 12.54
C ILE A 16 15.35 45.41 11.61
N TYR A 17 16.37 45.39 10.75
CA TYR A 17 16.61 44.24 9.86
C TYR A 17 16.88 42.95 10.63
N ILE A 18 17.65 43.00 11.72
CA ILE A 18 17.88 41.84 12.58
C ILE A 18 16.55 41.33 13.17
N THR A 19 15.71 42.23 13.71
CA THR A 19 14.43 41.81 14.29
C THR A 19 13.47 41.23 13.25
N VAL A 20 13.43 41.79 12.04
CA VAL A 20 12.60 41.29 10.94
C VAL A 20 13.09 39.92 10.48
N VAL A 21 14.39 39.74 10.27
CA VAL A 21 14.97 38.46 9.86
C VAL A 21 14.78 37.41 10.94
N ALA A 22 15.02 37.74 12.21
CA ALA A 22 14.79 36.84 13.33
C ALA A 22 13.31 36.45 13.44
N GLY A 23 12.38 37.39 13.26
CA GLY A 23 10.95 37.12 13.24
C GLY A 23 10.52 36.20 12.08
N LEU A 24 11.05 36.43 10.88
CA LEU A 24 10.77 35.58 9.71
C LEU A 24 11.35 34.17 9.86
N LEU A 25 12.57 34.04 10.39
CA LEU A 25 13.18 32.73 10.67
C LEU A 25 12.42 31.98 11.76
N PHE A 26 11.95 32.68 12.79
CA PHE A 26 11.10 32.08 13.82
C PHE A 26 9.78 31.57 13.24
N LEU A 27 9.12 32.37 12.39
CA LEU A 27 7.92 31.92 11.67
C LEU A 27 8.22 30.71 10.77
N ALA A 28 9.33 30.74 10.03
CA ALA A 28 9.74 29.62 9.18
C ALA A 28 9.95 28.33 9.98
N PHE A 29 10.63 28.41 11.13
CA PHE A 29 10.83 27.26 12.01
C PHE A 29 9.51 26.73 12.59
N ALA A 30 8.61 27.64 12.99
CA ALA A 30 7.27 27.26 13.46
C ALA A 30 6.47 26.51 12.37
N TYR A 31 6.54 26.96 11.12
CA TYR A 31 5.91 26.25 10.00
C TYR A 31 6.58 24.90 9.69
N LEU A 32 7.90 24.81 9.83
CA LEU A 32 8.64 23.56 9.61
C LEU A 32 8.22 22.47 10.61
N ALA A 33 8.10 22.81 11.90
CA ALA A 33 7.65 21.88 12.93
C ALA A 33 6.23 21.34 12.65
N VAL A 34 5.32 22.19 12.15
CA VAL A 34 3.97 21.77 11.73
C VAL A 34 4.03 20.86 10.50
N GLY A 35 4.95 21.11 9.57
CA GLY A 35 5.15 20.30 8.37
C GLY A 35 5.60 18.87 8.67
N GLN A 36 6.45 18.66 9.68
CA GLN A 36 6.91 17.32 10.08
C GLN A 36 5.76 16.44 10.59
N ALA A 37 4.83 17.00 11.37
CA ALA A 37 3.68 16.27 11.85
C ALA A 37 2.72 15.83 10.72
N ALA A 38 2.62 16.63 9.66
CA ALA A 38 1.87 16.25 8.47
C ALA A 38 2.59 15.15 7.67
N ALA A 39 3.92 15.20 7.58
CA ALA A 39 4.71 14.18 6.91
C ALA A 39 4.57 12.81 7.59
N ASN A 40 4.66 12.73 8.92
CA ASN A 40 4.55 11.45 9.64
C ASN A 40 3.16 10.81 9.51
N ARG A 41 2.09 11.63 9.49
CA ARG A 41 0.73 11.13 9.21
C ARG A 41 0.61 10.54 7.81
N ASN A 42 1.17 11.21 6.81
CA ASN A 42 1.17 10.72 5.43
C ASN A 42 2.06 9.47 5.29
N GLY A 43 3.15 9.38 6.06
CA GLY A 43 4.00 8.21 6.15
C GLY A 43 3.23 6.98 6.65
N ALA A 44 2.47 7.12 7.74
CA ALA A 44 1.64 6.03 8.26
C ALA A 44 0.62 5.53 7.22
N GLN A 45 -0.04 6.42 6.48
CA GLN A 45 -0.95 5.98 5.40
C GLN A 45 -0.20 5.25 4.29
N THR A 46 0.96 5.76 3.87
CA THR A 46 1.81 5.10 2.86
C THR A 46 2.20 3.69 3.32
N ALA A 47 2.54 3.53 4.60
CA ALA A 47 2.86 2.24 5.19
C ALA A 47 1.64 1.29 5.17
N ALA A 48 0.45 1.78 5.55
CA ALA A 48 -0.78 0.99 5.52
C ALA A 48 -1.11 0.53 4.09
N ASP A 49 -1.07 1.45 3.13
CA ASP A 49 -1.35 1.19 1.71
C ASP A 49 -0.40 0.12 1.15
N ALA A 50 0.91 0.27 1.44
CA ALA A 50 1.93 -0.68 1.03
C ALA A 50 1.71 -2.06 1.67
N ALA A 51 1.42 -2.10 2.98
CA ALA A 51 1.21 -3.34 3.72
C ALA A 51 -0.03 -4.10 3.24
N ALA A 52 -1.16 -3.41 3.04
CA ALA A 52 -2.39 -4.01 2.52
C ALA A 52 -2.20 -4.57 1.10
N LEU A 53 -1.59 -3.79 0.21
CA LEU A 53 -1.27 -4.26 -1.15
C LEU A 53 -0.35 -5.48 -1.12
N ALA A 54 0.61 -5.53 -0.20
CA ALA A 54 1.57 -6.62 -0.15
C ALA A 54 0.96 -7.94 0.32
N ALA A 55 0.08 -7.92 1.33
CA ALA A 55 -0.69 -9.12 1.73
C ALA A 55 -1.62 -9.59 0.61
N ALA A 56 -2.26 -8.66 -0.11
CA ALA A 56 -3.11 -9.00 -1.25
C ALA A 56 -2.30 -9.57 -2.43
N GLN A 57 -1.12 -9.01 -2.73
CA GLN A 57 -0.22 -9.52 -3.77
C GLN A 57 0.34 -10.91 -3.44
N GLU A 58 0.71 -11.16 -2.18
CA GLU A 58 1.16 -12.48 -1.75
C GLU A 58 0.05 -13.52 -1.95
N THR A 59 -1.18 -13.19 -1.53
CA THR A 59 -2.34 -14.07 -1.74
C THR A 59 -2.63 -14.30 -3.22
N ARG A 60 -2.51 -13.26 -4.05
CA ARG A 60 -2.63 -13.35 -5.51
C ARG A 60 -1.65 -14.36 -6.09
N ASP A 61 -0.40 -14.29 -5.66
CA ASP A 61 0.67 -15.17 -6.17
C ASP A 61 0.44 -16.62 -5.74
N GLN A 62 -0.05 -16.84 -4.51
CA GLN A 62 -0.48 -18.17 -4.07
C GLN A 62 -1.65 -18.72 -4.89
N LEU A 63 -2.70 -17.92 -5.13
CA LEU A 63 -3.85 -18.33 -5.95
C LEU A 63 -3.46 -18.63 -7.40
N ALA A 64 -2.55 -17.84 -7.97
CA ALA A 64 -1.99 -18.11 -9.29
C ALA A 64 -1.18 -19.41 -9.32
N GLY A 65 -0.43 -19.71 -8.26
CA GLY A 65 0.26 -20.99 -8.08
C GLY A 65 -0.71 -22.17 -8.02
N GLU A 66 -1.73 -22.08 -7.17
CA GLU A 66 -2.80 -23.07 -7.05
C GLU A 66 -3.52 -23.32 -8.38
N TRP A 67 -3.82 -22.25 -9.13
CA TRP A 67 -4.40 -22.38 -10.46
C TRP A 67 -3.46 -23.09 -11.45
N ALA A 68 -2.17 -22.75 -11.45
CA ALA A 68 -1.20 -23.38 -12.34
C ALA A 68 -1.02 -24.88 -12.02
N GLU A 69 -1.03 -25.26 -10.75
CA GLU A 69 -0.98 -26.67 -10.31
C GLU A 69 -2.26 -27.43 -10.68
N ASN A 70 -3.41 -26.76 -10.69
CA ASN A 70 -4.71 -27.34 -11.01
C ASN A 70 -5.23 -26.96 -12.41
N VAL A 71 -4.34 -26.56 -13.33
CA VAL A 71 -4.70 -26.17 -14.70
C VAL A 71 -5.40 -27.31 -15.45
N GLY A 72 -5.07 -28.56 -15.12
CA GLY A 72 -5.72 -29.76 -15.68
C GLY A 72 -7.10 -30.09 -15.12
N ASP A 73 -7.56 -29.38 -14.09
CA ASP A 73 -8.89 -29.57 -13.49
C ASP A 73 -9.71 -28.27 -13.54
N PRO A 74 -10.41 -28.01 -14.66
CA PRO A 74 -11.28 -26.85 -14.81
C PRO A 74 -12.41 -26.76 -13.78
N THR A 75 -12.76 -27.85 -13.10
CA THR A 75 -13.83 -27.84 -12.08
C THR A 75 -13.36 -27.19 -10.77
N SER A 76 -12.05 -27.07 -10.57
CA SER A 76 -11.44 -26.38 -9.43
C SER A 76 -11.34 -24.86 -9.62
N TRP A 77 -11.34 -24.38 -10.88
CA TRP A 77 -10.98 -23.00 -11.21
C TRP A 77 -11.89 -21.97 -10.55
N ASP A 78 -13.20 -22.21 -10.49
CA ASP A 78 -14.14 -21.29 -9.82
C ASP A 78 -13.77 -21.10 -8.34
N THR A 79 -13.41 -22.18 -7.65
CA THR A 79 -12.99 -22.12 -6.23
C THR A 79 -11.72 -21.30 -6.06
N ILE A 80 -10.81 -21.34 -7.03
CA ILE A 80 -9.55 -20.59 -7.02
C ILE A 80 -9.81 -19.12 -7.31
N PHE A 81 -10.56 -18.81 -8.37
CA PHE A 81 -10.87 -17.43 -8.76
C PHE A 81 -11.77 -16.71 -7.75
N ASP A 82 -12.60 -17.43 -6.98
CA ASP A 82 -13.39 -16.89 -5.87
C ASP A 82 -12.59 -16.75 -4.57
N GLY A 83 -11.32 -17.19 -4.53
CA GLY A 83 -10.48 -17.14 -3.33
C GLY A 83 -10.96 -18.08 -2.21
N ALA A 84 -11.68 -19.15 -2.55
CA ALA A 84 -12.24 -20.12 -1.61
C ALA A 84 -11.33 -21.34 -1.38
N VAL A 85 -10.06 -21.25 -1.79
CA VAL A 85 -9.05 -22.31 -1.63
C VAL A 85 -8.70 -22.47 -0.14
N THR A 86 -8.60 -23.72 0.31
CA THR A 86 -8.16 -24.04 1.67
C THR A 86 -6.67 -24.34 1.70
N GLY A 87 -5.96 -23.91 2.73
CA GLY A 87 -4.56 -24.27 2.95
C GLY A 87 -3.55 -23.28 2.37
N LEU A 88 -4.00 -22.11 1.92
CA LEU A 88 -3.12 -20.99 1.64
C LEU A 88 -2.34 -20.60 2.91
N ASP A 89 -1.08 -20.20 2.71
CA ASP A 89 -0.24 -19.66 3.76
C ASP A 89 -0.74 -18.27 4.16
N ASP A 90 -0.51 -17.91 5.42
CA ASP A 90 -0.86 -16.58 5.94
C ASP A 90 -0.03 -15.49 5.26
N SER A 91 -0.67 -14.66 4.43
CA SER A 91 -0.02 -13.57 3.67
C SER A 91 0.36 -12.35 4.50
N CYS A 92 -0.04 -12.27 5.78
CA CYS A 92 0.22 -11.10 6.62
C CYS A 92 1.71 -10.87 6.90
N TRP A 93 2.57 -11.89 6.76
CA TRP A 93 4.03 -11.71 6.87
C TRP A 93 4.57 -10.66 5.89
N ARG A 94 3.93 -10.54 4.71
CA ARG A 94 4.35 -9.58 3.69
C ARG A 94 3.88 -8.16 4.06
N ALA A 95 2.71 -8.04 4.70
CA ALA A 95 2.26 -6.76 5.28
C ALA A 95 3.25 -6.26 6.34
N ASP A 96 3.69 -7.13 7.26
CA ASP A 96 4.71 -6.79 8.26
C ASP A 96 6.00 -6.26 7.64
N GLN A 97 6.47 -6.93 6.59
CA GLN A 97 7.69 -6.54 5.90
C GLN A 97 7.57 -5.15 5.27
N LEU A 98 6.48 -4.87 4.55
CA LEU A 98 6.30 -3.58 3.90
C LEU A 98 5.98 -2.46 4.88
N ALA A 99 5.28 -2.73 5.98
CA ALA A 99 5.10 -1.76 7.06
C ALA A 99 6.44 -1.34 7.65
N ALA A 100 7.31 -2.33 7.97
CA ALA A 100 8.63 -2.07 8.55
C ALA A 100 9.55 -1.29 7.60
N GLU A 101 9.48 -1.54 6.28
CA GLU A 101 10.19 -0.75 5.27
C GLU A 101 9.71 0.72 5.19
N ASN A 102 8.52 1.01 5.73
CA ASN A 102 7.92 2.35 5.80
C ASN A 102 7.84 2.88 7.25
N GLU A 103 8.75 2.45 8.14
CA GLU A 103 8.88 2.97 9.51
C GLU A 103 7.56 2.86 10.30
N ALA A 104 6.89 1.71 10.15
CA ALA A 104 5.68 1.35 10.87
C ALA A 104 5.66 -0.15 11.21
N HIS A 105 4.80 -0.53 12.14
CA HIS A 105 4.48 -1.92 12.42
C HIS A 105 2.99 -2.18 12.21
N VAL A 106 2.66 -3.41 11.83
CA VAL A 106 1.27 -3.87 11.71
C VAL A 106 0.71 -4.11 13.10
N ASP A 107 -0.44 -3.50 13.37
CA ASP A 107 -1.23 -3.75 14.58
C ASP A 107 -2.23 -4.89 14.37
N ASP A 108 -2.85 -4.92 13.19
CA ASP A 108 -3.77 -5.96 12.75
C ASP A 108 -3.65 -6.19 11.25
N CYS A 109 -3.70 -7.45 10.83
CA CYS A 109 -3.81 -7.84 9.43
C CYS A 109 -4.82 -8.97 9.35
N THR A 110 -5.94 -8.67 8.70
CA THR A 110 -7.09 -9.58 8.66
C THR A 110 -7.62 -9.67 7.25
N MET A 111 -7.94 -10.90 6.82
CA MET A 111 -8.70 -11.13 5.60
C MET A 111 -10.19 -10.89 5.87
N ASP A 112 -10.70 -9.72 5.47
CA ASP A 112 -12.09 -9.28 5.71
C ASP A 112 -13.02 -9.74 4.59
N GLY A 113 -13.20 -11.06 4.48
CA GLY A 113 -13.94 -11.71 3.39
C GLY A 113 -13.03 -12.27 2.29
N PRO A 114 -13.59 -13.03 1.33
CA PRO A 114 -12.79 -13.59 0.24
C PRO A 114 -12.13 -12.45 -0.53
N LEU A 115 -10.83 -12.61 -0.82
CA LEU A 115 -10.07 -11.70 -1.66
C LEU A 115 -10.00 -10.24 -1.17
N ARG A 116 -10.10 -10.01 0.14
CA ARG A 116 -9.99 -8.68 0.75
C ARG A 116 -9.11 -8.72 1.98
N TYR A 117 -8.17 -7.78 2.08
CA TYR A 117 -7.31 -7.59 3.24
C TYR A 117 -7.52 -6.23 3.85
N SER A 118 -7.68 -6.18 5.17
CA SER A 118 -7.64 -4.98 5.99
C SER A 118 -6.37 -5.01 6.82
N VAL A 119 -5.58 -3.95 6.74
CA VAL A 119 -4.34 -3.80 7.53
C VAL A 119 -4.40 -2.49 8.29
N GLU A 120 -4.15 -2.57 9.60
CA GLU A 120 -3.96 -1.44 10.50
C GLU A 120 -2.48 -1.37 10.89
N VAL A 121 -1.91 -0.16 10.87
CA VAL A 121 -0.50 0.07 11.21
C VAL A 121 -0.35 1.26 12.15
N THR A 122 0.71 1.21 12.95
CA THR A 122 1.20 2.33 13.76
C THR A 122 2.61 2.68 13.32
N SER A 123 2.88 3.96 13.06
CA SER A 123 4.23 4.45 12.77
C SER A 123 5.15 4.23 13.97
N ASP A 124 6.40 3.87 13.70
CA ASP A 124 7.46 3.71 14.69
C ASP A 124 7.98 5.05 15.23
N GLU A 125 7.67 6.14 14.51
CA GLU A 125 8.10 7.49 14.86
C GLU A 125 6.93 8.35 15.35
N PRO A 126 7.13 9.11 16.45
CA PRO A 126 6.09 9.98 16.96
C PRO A 126 5.77 11.07 15.95
N VAL A 127 4.52 11.54 15.91
CA VAL A 127 4.06 12.61 15.02
C VAL A 127 4.74 13.96 15.28
N GLY A 128 5.57 14.06 16.31
CA GLY A 128 6.45 15.20 16.47
C GLY A 128 7.46 14.99 17.57
N ASP A 129 8.71 15.33 17.27
CA ASP A 129 9.74 15.70 18.24
C ASP A 129 9.44 17.16 18.66
N SER A 130 8.32 17.34 19.37
CA SER A 130 7.60 18.61 19.38
C SER A 130 8.17 19.61 20.39
N ILE A 131 8.32 20.86 19.97
CA ILE A 131 8.48 22.03 20.86
C ILE A 131 7.23 22.22 21.75
N VAL A 132 6.08 21.64 21.35
CA VAL A 132 4.82 21.64 22.11
C VAL A 132 4.82 20.43 23.05
N PRO A 133 4.84 20.64 24.38
CA PRO A 133 4.85 19.55 25.34
C PRO A 133 3.62 18.63 25.21
N GLY A 134 3.81 17.31 25.30
CA GLY A 134 2.76 16.30 25.38
C GLY A 134 2.40 15.58 24.07
N THR A 135 3.25 15.64 23.04
CA THR A 135 3.09 14.89 21.77
C THR A 135 4.24 13.95 21.46
N GLU A 136 5.22 13.86 22.35
CA GLU A 136 6.42 13.02 22.22
C GLU A 136 6.08 11.53 22.19
N ASP A 137 4.95 11.13 22.81
CA ASP A 137 4.47 9.75 22.87
C ASP A 137 3.24 9.50 21.96
N ARG A 138 3.01 10.34 20.94
CA ARG A 138 1.87 10.18 20.03
C ARG A 138 2.34 9.67 18.68
N TYR A 139 1.86 8.49 18.29
CA TYR A 139 2.18 7.85 17.02
C TYR A 139 1.02 7.99 16.03
N ALA A 140 1.35 8.04 14.74
CA ALA A 140 0.33 8.04 13.69
C ALA A 140 -0.17 6.62 13.47
N GLN A 141 -1.48 6.45 13.46
CA GLN A 141 -2.15 5.22 13.05
C GLN A 141 -2.80 5.44 11.70
N ALA A 142 -2.80 4.41 10.88
CA ALA A 142 -3.49 4.39 9.59
C ALA A 142 -3.99 2.98 9.28
N SER A 143 -4.94 2.90 8.36
CA SER A 143 -5.50 1.65 7.89
C SER A 143 -5.68 1.72 6.39
N ALA A 144 -5.51 0.57 5.73
CA ALA A 144 -5.79 0.44 4.31
C ALA A 144 -6.46 -0.91 4.05
N VAL A 145 -7.26 -0.93 2.99
CA VAL A 145 -7.91 -2.15 2.51
C VAL A 145 -7.44 -2.40 1.09
N ALA A 146 -7.01 -3.62 0.81
CA ALA A 146 -6.69 -4.08 -0.54
C ALA A 146 -7.66 -5.19 -0.97
N VAL A 147 -8.02 -5.19 -2.24
CA VAL A 147 -8.93 -6.16 -2.85
C VAL A 147 -8.19 -6.87 -3.98
N ILE A 148 -8.48 -8.16 -4.12
CA ILE A 148 -8.02 -9.01 -5.21
C ILE A 148 -9.26 -9.29 -6.08
N GLU A 149 -9.18 -9.04 -7.38
CA GLU A 149 -10.27 -9.32 -8.31
C GLU A 149 -9.83 -10.34 -9.36
N SER A 150 -10.65 -11.36 -9.60
CA SER A 150 -10.43 -12.23 -10.75
C SER A 150 -10.61 -11.44 -12.04
N ASN A 151 -9.63 -11.56 -12.94
CA ASN A 151 -9.69 -10.97 -14.28
C ASN A 151 -10.26 -11.93 -15.32
N CYS A 152 -10.46 -13.20 -14.94
CA CYS A 152 -10.70 -14.28 -15.89
C CYS A 152 -12.13 -14.81 -15.83
N THR A 153 -12.61 -15.24 -17.00
CA THR A 153 -13.86 -15.96 -17.18
C THR A 153 -13.64 -17.18 -18.06
N PHE A 154 -14.42 -18.23 -17.85
CA PHE A 154 -14.38 -19.49 -18.61
C PHE A 154 -15.76 -20.15 -18.59
N GLU A 155 -16.00 -21.05 -19.54
CA GLU A 155 -17.24 -21.83 -19.61
C GLU A 155 -16.89 -23.31 -19.68
N LEU A 156 -17.41 -24.10 -18.74
CA LEU A 156 -17.23 -25.55 -18.77
C LEU A 156 -17.98 -26.16 -19.96
N PRO A 157 -17.40 -27.15 -20.68
CA PRO A 157 -18.08 -27.80 -21.80
C PRO A 157 -19.39 -28.46 -21.36
N GLU A 158 -20.45 -28.29 -22.16
CA GLU A 158 -21.73 -28.99 -21.93
C GLU A 158 -21.50 -30.51 -22.02
N GLY A 159 -21.74 -31.23 -20.92
CA GLY A 159 -21.63 -32.69 -20.86
C GLY A 159 -20.73 -33.23 -19.75
N GLY A 160 -20.04 -32.36 -19.01
CA GLY A 160 -19.09 -32.78 -17.98
C GLY A 160 -17.91 -33.45 -18.66
N ALA A 161 -16.91 -32.66 -19.02
CA ALA A 161 -15.67 -33.23 -19.54
C ALA A 161 -15.15 -34.24 -18.50
N GLU A 162 -15.17 -35.53 -18.85
CA GLU A 162 -14.30 -36.52 -18.24
C GLU A 162 -12.91 -35.89 -18.27
N ALA A 163 -12.32 -35.65 -17.09
CA ALA A 163 -11.02 -35.00 -16.94
C ALA A 163 -10.02 -35.61 -17.95
N GLY A 164 -9.55 -34.83 -18.93
CA GLY A 164 -8.51 -35.32 -19.81
C GLY A 164 -8.34 -34.63 -21.17
N ASP A 165 -9.40 -34.40 -21.95
CA ASP A 165 -9.17 -34.21 -23.40
C ASP A 165 -9.37 -32.78 -23.95
N VAL A 166 -10.13 -31.89 -23.29
CA VAL A 166 -10.32 -30.51 -23.75
C VAL A 166 -10.49 -29.55 -22.57
N LEU A 167 -9.50 -28.68 -22.35
CA LEU A 167 -9.63 -27.59 -21.38
C LEU A 167 -10.50 -26.45 -21.95
N PRO A 168 -11.32 -25.79 -21.13
CA PRO A 168 -12.07 -24.63 -21.58
C PRO A 168 -11.12 -23.46 -21.85
N ARG A 169 -11.53 -22.59 -22.77
CA ARG A 169 -10.82 -21.35 -23.05
C ARG A 169 -10.90 -20.43 -21.82
N LEU A 170 -9.74 -20.01 -21.33
CA LEU A 170 -9.65 -19.01 -20.28
C LEU A 170 -9.54 -17.61 -20.90
N THR A 171 -10.44 -16.70 -20.56
CA THR A 171 -10.43 -15.33 -21.08
C THR A 171 -10.19 -14.36 -19.93
N CYS A 172 -9.01 -13.75 -19.90
CA CYS A 172 -8.60 -12.79 -18.87
C CYS A 172 -8.45 -11.39 -19.47
N LYS A 173 -9.27 -10.44 -19.00
CA LYS A 173 -9.38 -9.10 -19.61
C LYS A 173 -9.59 -9.19 -21.14
N GLU A 174 -8.62 -8.76 -21.95
CA GLU A 174 -8.68 -8.77 -23.43
C GLU A 174 -7.91 -9.94 -24.06
N ARG A 175 -7.30 -10.81 -23.26
CA ARG A 175 -6.50 -11.95 -23.72
C ARG A 175 -7.26 -13.26 -23.51
N SER A 176 -7.15 -14.14 -24.49
CA SER A 176 -7.69 -15.49 -24.42
C SER A 176 -6.57 -16.51 -24.50
N TRP A 177 -6.67 -17.54 -23.67
CA TRP A 177 -5.72 -18.62 -23.53
C TRP A 177 -6.40 -19.92 -23.91
N ASP A 178 -5.92 -20.53 -24.98
CA ASP A 178 -6.28 -21.89 -25.36
C ASP A 178 -5.27 -22.82 -24.67
N LEU A 179 -5.71 -23.44 -23.58
CA LEU A 179 -4.87 -24.29 -22.74
C LEU A 179 -4.90 -25.73 -23.28
N ASP A 180 -3.72 -26.32 -23.47
CA ASP A 180 -3.55 -27.71 -23.91
C ASP A 180 -2.52 -28.38 -23.00
N LEU A 181 -2.87 -29.48 -22.34
CA LEU A 181 -1.95 -30.18 -21.43
C LEU A 181 -0.77 -30.84 -22.16
N ASP A 182 -0.95 -31.20 -23.42
CA ASP A 182 0.09 -31.84 -24.25
C ASP A 182 1.04 -30.81 -24.89
N ASP A 183 0.58 -29.57 -25.06
CA ASP A 183 1.35 -28.43 -25.58
C ASP A 183 1.01 -27.15 -24.78
N LEU A 184 1.40 -27.16 -23.50
CA LEU A 184 1.10 -26.03 -22.61
C LEU A 184 1.79 -24.77 -23.14
N PRO A 185 1.01 -23.73 -23.53
CA PRO A 185 1.61 -22.44 -23.83
C PRO A 185 2.27 -21.87 -22.58
N GLU A 186 3.00 -20.75 -22.75
CA GLU A 186 3.34 -19.90 -21.61
C GLU A 186 2.03 -19.59 -20.85
N LEU A 187 1.99 -19.91 -19.55
CA LEU A 187 0.79 -19.69 -18.73
C LEU A 187 0.62 -18.20 -18.45
N PRO A 188 -0.62 -17.72 -18.21
CA PRO A 188 -0.86 -16.35 -17.80
C PRO A 188 -0.07 -16.01 -16.52
N GLU A 189 0.51 -14.82 -16.47
CA GLU A 189 1.17 -14.33 -15.26
C GLU A 189 0.13 -14.04 -14.14
N PRO A 190 0.51 -14.04 -12.85
CA PRO A 190 -0.42 -13.77 -11.75
C PRO A 190 -1.25 -12.48 -11.92
N GLN A 191 -0.63 -11.40 -12.42
CA GLN A 191 -1.31 -10.13 -12.72
C GLN A 191 -2.31 -10.19 -13.89
N GLU A 192 -2.20 -11.20 -14.77
CA GLU A 192 -3.18 -11.44 -15.81
C GLU A 192 -4.38 -12.21 -15.26
N LEU A 193 -4.15 -13.11 -14.30
CA LEU A 193 -5.20 -13.88 -13.61
C LEU A 193 -6.00 -13.02 -12.63
N PHE A 194 -5.32 -12.15 -11.90
CA PHE A 194 -5.88 -11.42 -10.77
C PHE A 194 -5.37 -9.98 -10.74
N ASP A 195 -6.27 -9.03 -10.51
CA ASP A 195 -5.96 -7.63 -10.24
C ASP A 195 -5.85 -7.39 -8.73
N VAL A 196 -4.94 -6.51 -8.31
CA VAL A 196 -4.81 -6.11 -6.89
C VAL A 196 -4.75 -4.60 -6.80
N HIS A 197 -5.63 -4.02 -6.02
CA HIS A 197 -5.70 -2.57 -5.80
C HIS A 197 -6.25 -2.24 -4.40
N LEU A 198 -6.05 -0.99 -3.98
CA LEU A 198 -6.64 -0.48 -2.75
C LEU A 198 -8.15 -0.26 -2.95
N ALA A 199 -8.95 -0.61 -1.95
CA ALA A 199 -10.36 -0.26 -1.93
C ALA A 199 -10.51 1.26 -1.73
N ASP A 200 -11.35 1.89 -2.55
CA ASP A 200 -11.71 3.31 -2.47
C ASP A 200 -12.32 3.73 -1.12
#